data_AF-A0A5J5J0I9-F1
#
_entry.id   AF-A0A5J5J0I9-F1
#
_cell.length_a   1.000
_cell.length_b   1.000
_cell.length_c   1.000
_cell.angle_alpha   90.00
_cell.angle_beta   90.00
_cell.angle_gamma   90.00
#
_symmetry.space_group_name_H-M   'P 1'
#
loop_
_entity.id
_entity.type
_entity.pdbx_description
1 polymer ?
#
loop_
_entity_poly.entity_id
_entity_poly.type
_entity_poly.pdbx_seq_one_letter_code
_entity_poly.pdbx_strand_id
1 'polypeptide(L)'
;MKKLRKTAAASADPDAAAPTALSAAQGSSWTHGRSLAQRAVTGLLYVGIACGVLALGMQLLPPPAKPAAAVLTADGGLTVVQQQAGAYATGFVGAWLSATRQQPGTLLDYIDESSTSMLSESPWDYRDLGIVSIDPVDETGVVSVVVAANIEEYDMTSDKGLTFWPRRYFSVPVRIADAGLAVVALPTPLAAPVRDATNVQLSYTKTVSPNRSARTTVEAFLAAYLAGSGDITRVISPGSTISAVLPAPYQELKVTDIRSDREASDTPAGGDVVHVFATADVTSASGQRLTTTYALTLTARDGRWETTTVDLAPQESSTGATSTTKSTPTPTPSR
;
A
#
# COMPACT_ATOMS: atom_id res chain seq x y z
N MET A 1 -55.13 36.62 -13.00
CA MET A 1 -55.40 37.34 -11.72
C MET A 1 -56.69 36.80 -11.07
N LYS A 2 -57.18 37.41 -9.98
CA LYS A 2 -58.16 36.84 -9.02
C LYS A 2 -59.65 36.87 -9.45
N LYS A 3 -60.45 36.06 -8.72
CA LYS A 3 -61.92 35.89 -8.62
C LYS A 3 -62.76 37.20 -8.50
N LEU A 4 -64.09 37.16 -8.77
CA LEU A 4 -65.20 37.40 -7.80
C LEU A 4 -66.64 37.60 -8.39
N ARG A 5 -67.68 37.17 -7.64
CA ARG A 5 -69.11 37.62 -7.50
C ARG A 5 -69.80 36.76 -6.40
N LYS A 6 -70.79 37.13 -5.54
CA LYS A 6 -72.04 37.96 -5.53
C LYS A 6 -73.27 37.20 -6.12
N THR A 7 -74.53 37.23 -5.63
CA THR A 7 -75.34 38.07 -4.66
C THR A 7 -76.28 37.14 -3.81
N ALA A 8 -77.44 37.41 -3.14
CA ALA A 8 -78.47 38.47 -2.99
C ALA A 8 -79.17 38.47 -1.57
N ALA A 9 -80.46 38.87 -1.43
CA ALA A 9 -81.21 39.04 -0.15
C ALA A 9 -82.76 38.82 -0.27
N ALA A 10 -83.57 39.14 0.78
CA ALA A 10 -85.01 38.78 0.96
C ALA A 10 -85.88 39.85 1.71
N SER A 11 -87.13 39.51 2.12
CA SER A 11 -88.19 40.34 2.76
C SER A 11 -89.38 39.47 3.28
N ALA A 12 -90.32 39.85 4.17
CA ALA A 12 -90.48 40.89 5.21
C ALA A 12 -91.82 40.67 6.02
N ASP A 13 -92.02 41.40 7.14
CA ASP A 13 -93.28 41.78 7.86
C ASP A 13 -94.26 40.73 8.49
N PRO A 14 -95.07 41.08 9.54
CA PRO A 14 -94.72 41.80 10.79
C PRO A 14 -95.50 41.35 12.09
N ASP A 15 -95.22 41.99 13.26
CA ASP A 15 -96.19 42.52 14.29
C ASP A 15 -95.85 42.35 15.82
N ALA A 16 -96.36 43.28 16.65
CA ALA A 16 -96.61 43.32 18.12
C ALA A 16 -95.43 43.42 19.16
N ALA A 17 -95.70 44.05 20.33
CA ALA A 17 -94.68 44.68 21.22
C ALA A 17 -94.80 44.43 22.76
N ALA A 18 -93.72 44.67 23.52
CA ALA A 18 -93.69 44.85 25.00
C ALA A 18 -92.36 45.53 25.51
N PRO A 19 -92.28 46.20 26.70
CA PRO A 19 -91.11 47.04 27.07
C PRO A 19 -90.33 46.73 28.39
N THR A 20 -89.00 46.92 28.34
CA THR A 20 -87.98 47.37 29.35
C THR A 20 -87.97 46.92 30.84
N ALA A 21 -86.80 46.42 31.29
CA ALA A 21 -86.22 46.62 32.64
C ALA A 21 -84.68 46.40 32.64
N LEU A 22 -83.96 46.80 33.70
CA LEU A 22 -82.47 46.78 33.83
C LEU A 22 -81.95 45.76 34.86
N SER A 23 -80.75 45.19 34.65
CA SER A 23 -79.78 44.84 35.71
C SER A 23 -78.36 44.59 35.15
N ALA A 24 -77.36 44.35 36.01
CA ALA A 24 -75.94 44.48 35.66
C ALA A 24 -75.01 43.33 36.12
N ALA A 25 -73.85 43.28 35.45
CA ALA A 25 -72.53 42.76 35.88
C ALA A 25 -72.36 41.32 36.41
N GLN A 26 -71.39 40.59 35.84
CA GLN A 26 -70.17 40.19 36.57
C GLN A 26 -69.04 39.78 35.60
N GLY A 27 -67.78 39.83 36.09
CA GLY A 27 -66.59 39.53 35.29
C GLY A 27 -66.06 38.12 35.49
N SER A 28 -65.33 37.59 34.50
CA SER A 28 -64.76 36.24 34.52
C SER A 28 -63.27 36.24 34.90
N SER A 29 -62.88 35.33 35.78
CA SER A 29 -61.49 34.97 36.04
C SER A 29 -61.37 33.44 36.05
N TRP A 30 -60.48 32.88 35.22
CA TRP A 30 -60.19 31.45 35.26
C TRP A 30 -58.74 31.13 34.89
N THR A 31 -57.91 30.94 35.91
CA THR A 31 -56.48 30.66 35.80
C THR A 31 -56.18 29.17 35.98
N HIS A 32 -56.18 28.38 34.89
CA HIS A 32 -55.68 26.99 34.93
C HIS A 32 -54.86 26.52 33.70
N GLY A 33 -54.63 27.37 32.69
CA GLY A 33 -54.04 26.93 31.40
C GLY A 33 -52.53 26.68 31.32
N ARG A 34 -51.73 26.86 32.39
CA ARG A 34 -50.25 26.90 32.29
C ARG A 34 -49.48 25.62 32.67
N SER A 35 -50.07 24.67 33.39
CA SER A 35 -49.35 23.49 33.91
C SER A 35 -49.06 22.40 32.87
N LEU A 36 -49.89 22.27 31.83
CA LEU A 36 -49.74 21.24 30.78
C LEU A 36 -48.62 21.57 29.78
N ALA A 37 -48.53 22.82 29.32
CA ALA A 37 -47.54 23.25 28.33
C ALA A 37 -46.09 23.02 28.81
N GLN A 38 -45.82 23.24 30.10
CA GLN A 38 -44.47 23.15 30.66
C GLN A 38 -43.94 21.71 30.76
N ARG A 39 -44.82 20.70 30.81
CA ARG A 39 -44.40 19.28 30.83
C ARG A 39 -43.98 18.76 29.45
N ALA A 40 -44.61 19.25 28.37
CA ALA A 40 -44.30 18.81 27.00
C ALA A 40 -42.87 19.22 26.57
N VAL A 41 -42.45 20.44 26.89
CA VAL A 41 -41.12 20.97 26.54
C VAL A 41 -39.99 20.16 27.20
N THR A 42 -40.15 19.81 28.47
CA THR A 42 -39.12 19.05 29.22
C THR A 42 -38.91 17.64 28.67
N GLY A 43 -39.98 16.95 28.24
CA GLY A 43 -39.86 15.62 27.64
C GLY A 43 -39.07 15.62 26.33
N LEU A 44 -39.29 16.64 25.49
CA LEU A 44 -38.61 16.78 24.20
C LEU A 44 -37.10 17.04 24.36
N LEU A 45 -36.71 17.80 25.40
CA LEU A 45 -35.30 18.04 25.74
C LEU A 45 -34.54 16.75 26.07
N TYR A 46 -35.12 15.87 26.89
CA TYR A 46 -34.47 14.60 27.26
C TYR A 46 -34.31 13.64 26.08
N VAL A 47 -35.26 13.60 25.14
CA VAL A 47 -35.14 12.81 23.90
C VAL A 47 -33.99 13.33 23.02
N GLY A 48 -33.82 14.65 22.91
CA GLY A 48 -32.70 15.26 22.19
C GLY A 48 -31.34 14.89 22.78
N ILE A 49 -31.21 14.94 24.11
CA ILE A 49 -29.97 14.54 24.81
C ILE A 49 -29.67 13.05 24.60
N ALA A 50 -30.68 12.18 24.71
CA ALA A 50 -30.51 10.74 24.49
C ALA A 50 -30.05 10.41 23.06
N CYS A 51 -30.62 11.07 22.04
CA CYS A 51 -30.18 10.91 20.65
C CYS A 51 -28.74 11.41 20.43
N GLY A 52 -28.33 12.50 21.09
CA GLY A 52 -26.97 13.03 21.02
C GLY A 52 -25.91 12.04 21.53
N VAL A 53 -26.18 11.37 22.67
CA VAL A 53 -25.27 10.36 23.23
C VAL A 53 -25.16 9.13 22.33
N LEU A 54 -26.28 8.66 21.75
CA LEU A 54 -26.27 7.53 20.81
C LEU A 54 -25.53 7.85 19.50
N ALA A 55 -25.71 9.05 18.96
CA ALA A 55 -24.98 9.50 17.77
C ALA A 55 -23.47 9.60 17.99
N LEU A 56 -23.04 10.09 19.16
CA LEU A 56 -21.63 10.17 19.53
C LEU A 56 -21.02 8.77 19.77
N GLY A 57 -21.80 7.85 20.38
CA GLY A 57 -21.39 6.46 20.58
C GLY A 57 -21.10 5.71 19.26
N MET A 58 -21.82 6.03 18.18
CA MET A 58 -21.55 5.44 16.86
C MET A 58 -20.25 5.93 16.21
N GLN A 59 -19.70 7.07 16.61
CA GLN A 59 -18.41 7.57 16.10
C GLN A 59 -17.18 6.91 16.76
N LEU A 60 -17.40 6.10 17.81
CA LEU A 60 -16.35 5.31 18.47
C LEU A 60 -16.17 3.91 17.88
N LEU A 61 -16.99 3.50 16.90
CA LEU A 61 -16.69 2.31 16.12
C LEU A 61 -15.51 2.62 15.18
N PRO A 62 -14.45 1.78 15.13
CA PRO A 62 -13.44 1.90 14.10
C PRO A 62 -14.11 1.71 12.73
N PRO A 63 -13.68 2.44 11.68
CA PRO A 63 -14.20 2.23 10.34
C PRO A 63 -13.96 0.77 9.93
N PRO A 64 -14.88 0.13 9.18
CA PRO A 64 -14.65 -1.20 8.66
C PRO A 64 -13.36 -1.16 7.83
N ALA A 65 -12.38 -1.97 8.21
CA ALA A 65 -11.10 -2.03 7.52
C ALA A 65 -11.38 -2.34 6.05
N LYS A 66 -11.07 -1.38 5.15
CA LYS A 66 -11.13 -1.63 3.71
C LYS A 66 -10.25 -2.85 3.46
N PRO A 67 -10.79 -3.96 2.93
CA PRO A 67 -9.96 -5.13 2.69
C PRO A 67 -8.82 -4.71 1.78
N ALA A 68 -7.59 -5.03 2.21
CA ALA A 68 -6.48 -5.06 1.27
C ALA A 68 -6.87 -5.97 0.11
N ALA A 69 -6.45 -5.64 -1.11
CA ALA A 69 -6.65 -6.54 -2.25
C ALA A 69 -6.12 -7.93 -1.84
N ALA A 70 -6.97 -8.94 -1.96
CA ALA A 70 -6.58 -10.29 -1.55
C ALA A 70 -5.37 -10.69 -2.38
N VAL A 71 -4.23 -10.94 -1.73
CA VAL A 71 -3.07 -11.51 -2.40
C VAL A 71 -3.45 -12.95 -2.73
N LEU A 72 -4.03 -13.13 -3.91
CA LEU A 72 -4.26 -14.44 -4.49
C LEU A 72 -2.88 -15.05 -4.71
N THR A 73 -2.52 -16.00 -3.85
CA THR A 73 -1.42 -16.93 -4.12
C THR A 73 -1.83 -17.79 -5.31
N ALA A 74 -1.61 -17.28 -6.51
CA ALA A 74 -1.71 -18.05 -7.74
C ALA A 74 -0.71 -19.20 -7.65
N ASP A 75 -1.22 -20.43 -7.63
CA ASP A 75 -0.42 -21.66 -7.56
C ASP A 75 0.18 -21.92 -8.95
N GLY A 76 1.16 -21.08 -9.29
CA GLY A 76 1.66 -20.85 -10.64
C GLY A 76 1.97 -19.36 -10.84
N GLY A 77 3.25 -19.04 -11.04
CA GLY A 77 3.67 -17.68 -11.35
C GLY A 77 3.20 -17.20 -12.71
N LEU A 78 3.30 -15.88 -12.94
CA LEU A 78 2.86 -15.23 -14.19
C LEU A 78 3.42 -15.92 -15.44
N THR A 79 2.54 -16.27 -16.36
CA THR A 79 2.90 -16.79 -17.69
C THR A 79 3.70 -15.77 -18.50
N VAL A 80 4.46 -16.22 -19.49
CA VAL A 80 5.26 -15.35 -20.37
C VAL A 80 4.42 -14.23 -21.00
N VAL A 81 3.18 -14.51 -21.40
CA VAL A 81 2.30 -13.49 -22.03
C VAL A 81 1.77 -12.48 -21.01
N GLN A 82 1.52 -12.89 -19.76
CA GLN A 82 1.19 -11.95 -18.67
C GLN A 82 2.40 -11.07 -18.31
N GLN A 83 3.63 -11.61 -18.35
CA GLN A 83 4.85 -10.82 -18.18
C GLN A 83 5.06 -9.82 -19.34
N GLN A 84 4.78 -10.24 -20.58
CA GLN A 84 4.81 -9.36 -21.77
C GLN A 84 3.78 -8.22 -21.67
N ALA A 85 2.58 -8.49 -21.12
CA ALA A 85 1.59 -7.45 -20.84
C ALA A 85 2.14 -6.34 -19.92
N GLY A 86 2.99 -6.70 -18.96
CA GLY A 86 3.70 -5.74 -18.10
C GLY A 86 4.61 -4.77 -18.88
N ALA A 87 5.42 -5.30 -19.81
CA ALA A 87 6.28 -4.49 -20.67
C ALA A 87 5.45 -3.61 -21.64
N TYR A 88 4.40 -4.18 -22.23
CA TYR A 88 3.47 -3.49 -23.14
C TYR A 88 2.76 -2.31 -22.44
N ALA A 89 2.23 -2.51 -21.23
CA ALA A 89 1.65 -1.44 -20.42
C ALA A 89 2.67 -0.37 -20.02
N THR A 90 3.93 -0.74 -19.77
CA THR A 90 4.99 0.22 -19.44
C THR A 90 5.31 1.12 -20.64
N GLY A 91 5.38 0.54 -21.85
CA GLY A 91 5.51 1.29 -23.10
C GLY A 91 4.33 2.22 -23.36
N PHE A 92 3.11 1.74 -23.13
CA PHE A 92 1.88 2.54 -23.26
C PHE A 92 1.86 3.76 -22.33
N VAL A 93 2.23 3.59 -21.05
CA VAL A 93 2.27 4.71 -20.08
C VAL A 93 3.32 5.74 -20.48
N GLY A 94 4.50 5.32 -20.94
CA GLY A 94 5.51 6.23 -21.47
C GLY A 94 4.99 7.02 -22.69
N ALA A 95 4.44 6.32 -23.69
CA ALA A 95 3.86 6.93 -24.88
C ALA A 95 2.74 7.93 -24.52
N TRP A 96 1.84 7.55 -23.62
CA TRP A 96 0.73 8.40 -23.15
C TRP A 96 1.18 9.66 -22.42
N LEU A 97 2.24 9.58 -21.60
CA LEU A 97 2.80 10.76 -20.92
C LEU A 97 3.51 11.72 -21.89
N SER A 98 4.20 11.21 -22.91
CA SER A 98 4.86 12.04 -23.94
C SER A 98 3.93 12.59 -25.03
N ALA A 99 2.72 12.04 -25.18
CA ALA A 99 1.84 12.37 -26.29
C ALA A 99 1.07 13.69 -26.09
N THR A 100 0.93 14.48 -27.16
CA THR A 100 0.06 15.66 -27.21
C THR A 100 -1.02 15.51 -28.27
N ARG A 101 -2.04 16.37 -28.25
CA ARG A 101 -3.10 16.36 -29.28
C ARG A 101 -2.58 16.59 -30.71
N GLN A 102 -1.46 17.29 -30.86
CA GLN A 102 -0.83 17.62 -32.14
C GLN A 102 0.28 16.64 -32.50
N GLN A 103 0.83 15.92 -31.52
CA GLN A 103 1.93 14.96 -31.68
C GLN A 103 1.65 13.72 -30.80
N PRO A 104 0.73 12.83 -31.21
CA PRO A 104 0.42 11.62 -30.45
C PRO A 104 1.56 10.58 -30.52
N GLY A 105 2.39 10.61 -31.56
CA GLY A 105 3.58 9.77 -31.69
C GLY A 105 3.28 8.28 -31.57
N THR A 106 4.10 7.56 -30.81
CA THR A 106 3.97 6.11 -30.54
C THR A 106 2.75 5.73 -29.71
N LEU A 107 1.93 6.68 -29.24
CA LEU A 107 0.66 6.34 -28.59
C LEU A 107 -0.32 5.68 -29.59
N LEU A 108 -0.20 5.99 -30.88
CA LEU A 108 -0.98 5.37 -31.95
C LEU A 108 -0.63 3.89 -32.19
N ASP A 109 0.46 3.39 -31.61
CA ASP A 109 0.77 1.94 -31.60
C ASP A 109 -0.13 1.17 -30.62
N TYR A 110 -0.91 1.87 -29.77
CA TYR A 110 -1.73 1.30 -28.70
C TYR A 110 -3.22 1.66 -28.79
N ILE A 111 -3.58 2.84 -29.31
CA ILE A 111 -4.97 3.34 -29.37
C ILE A 111 -5.30 4.06 -30.69
N ASP A 112 -6.58 4.08 -31.05
CA ASP A 112 -7.08 4.78 -32.24
C ASP A 112 -6.84 6.30 -32.18
N GLU A 113 -6.54 6.90 -33.34
CA GLU A 113 -6.27 8.34 -33.47
C GLU A 113 -7.42 9.23 -32.96
N SER A 114 -8.67 8.76 -33.02
CA SER A 114 -9.84 9.47 -32.46
C SER A 114 -9.72 9.79 -30.97
N SER A 115 -9.01 8.95 -30.21
CA SER A 115 -8.80 9.13 -28.77
C SER A 115 -7.78 10.22 -28.42
N THR A 116 -6.97 10.66 -29.40
CA THR A 116 -5.95 11.73 -29.20
C THR A 116 -6.57 13.08 -28.86
N SER A 117 -7.83 13.30 -29.23
CA SER A 117 -8.61 14.52 -28.93
C SER A 117 -8.77 14.82 -27.43
N MET A 118 -8.49 13.85 -26.55
CA MET A 118 -8.57 14.01 -25.08
C MET A 118 -7.21 14.24 -24.40
N LEU A 119 -6.10 14.35 -25.16
CA LEU A 119 -4.75 14.53 -24.63
C LEU A 119 -4.45 15.98 -24.21
N SER A 120 -3.27 16.18 -23.63
CA SER A 120 -2.71 17.48 -23.27
C SER A 120 -2.23 18.27 -24.51
N GLU A 121 -2.08 19.58 -24.37
CA GLU A 121 -1.35 20.42 -25.35
C GLU A 121 0.18 20.22 -25.24
N SER A 122 0.65 20.00 -24.01
CA SER A 122 2.07 19.83 -23.67
C SER A 122 2.33 18.41 -23.16
N PRO A 123 3.49 17.80 -23.48
CA PRO A 123 3.87 16.52 -22.90
C PRO A 123 4.08 16.66 -21.39
N TRP A 124 4.04 15.54 -20.67
CA TRP A 124 4.59 15.45 -19.32
C TRP A 124 6.06 15.06 -19.39
N ASP A 125 6.91 15.70 -18.60
CA ASP A 125 8.26 15.22 -18.35
C ASP A 125 8.22 14.06 -17.34
N TYR A 126 8.80 12.91 -17.69
CA TYR A 126 8.75 11.68 -16.88
C TYR A 126 10.04 10.85 -17.00
N ARG A 127 10.30 10.02 -15.99
CA ARG A 127 11.42 9.07 -15.93
C ARG A 127 11.12 7.89 -14.99
N ASP A 128 12.09 6.99 -14.85
CA ASP A 128 12.13 5.93 -13.83
C ASP A 128 10.90 4.98 -13.84
N LEU A 129 10.36 4.70 -15.04
CA LEU A 129 9.21 3.81 -15.20
C LEU A 129 9.53 2.40 -14.72
N GLY A 130 8.56 1.76 -14.06
CA GLY A 130 8.68 0.38 -13.62
C GLY A 130 7.32 -0.25 -13.31
N ILE A 131 7.21 -1.54 -13.58
CA ILE A 131 6.06 -2.36 -13.23
C ILE A 131 6.01 -2.51 -11.70
N VAL A 132 4.82 -2.39 -11.13
CA VAL A 132 4.54 -2.48 -9.68
C VAL A 132 3.74 -3.74 -9.36
N SER A 133 2.75 -4.07 -10.19
CA SER A 133 2.04 -5.35 -10.15
C SER A 133 1.57 -5.75 -11.56
N ILE A 134 1.31 -7.04 -11.73
CA ILE A 134 0.70 -7.64 -12.91
C ILE A 134 -0.34 -8.61 -12.35
N ASP A 135 -1.60 -8.19 -12.34
CA ASP A 135 -2.69 -8.88 -11.67
C ASP A 135 -3.67 -9.41 -12.73
N PRO A 136 -3.65 -10.72 -13.05
CA PRO A 136 -4.63 -11.33 -13.94
C PRO A 136 -6.05 -11.15 -13.39
N VAL A 137 -6.99 -10.77 -14.25
CA VAL A 137 -8.41 -10.63 -13.89
C VAL A 137 -9.13 -11.88 -14.37
N ASP A 138 -9.49 -12.74 -13.41
CA ASP A 138 -10.06 -14.08 -13.65
C ASP A 138 -11.20 -14.06 -14.68
N GLU A 139 -11.25 -15.11 -15.51
CA GLU A 139 -12.26 -15.36 -16.57
C GLU A 139 -12.39 -14.29 -17.68
N THR A 140 -11.75 -13.11 -17.58
CA THR A 140 -11.88 -12.02 -18.56
C THR A 140 -10.88 -12.03 -19.72
N GLY A 141 -9.75 -12.73 -19.58
CA GLY A 141 -8.60 -12.59 -20.49
C GLY A 141 -7.88 -11.23 -20.40
N VAL A 142 -8.17 -10.43 -19.37
CA VAL A 142 -7.53 -9.13 -19.10
C VAL A 142 -6.54 -9.26 -17.93
N VAL A 143 -5.48 -8.48 -17.98
CA VAL A 143 -4.49 -8.31 -16.92
C VAL A 143 -4.47 -6.84 -16.52
N SER A 144 -4.65 -6.54 -15.23
CA SER A 144 -4.40 -5.22 -14.68
C SER A 144 -2.89 -5.09 -14.41
N VAL A 145 -2.19 -4.29 -15.19
CA VAL A 145 -0.81 -3.91 -14.87
C VAL A 145 -0.82 -2.59 -14.13
N VAL A 146 -0.13 -2.51 -12.99
CA VAL A 146 0.18 -1.21 -12.37
C VAL A 146 1.59 -0.82 -12.75
N VAL A 147 1.73 0.36 -13.39
CA VAL A 147 3.01 0.96 -13.75
C VAL A 147 3.21 2.21 -12.90
N ALA A 148 4.42 2.41 -12.37
CA ALA A 148 4.81 3.65 -11.72
C ALA A 148 5.87 4.39 -12.52
N ALA A 149 5.83 5.73 -12.46
CA ALA A 149 6.83 6.62 -13.06
C ALA A 149 7.08 7.82 -12.12
N ASN A 150 8.27 8.41 -12.19
CA ASN A 150 8.55 9.71 -11.59
C ASN A 150 8.20 10.77 -12.63
N ILE A 151 7.24 11.65 -12.33
CA ILE A 151 6.73 12.70 -13.24
C ILE A 151 7.15 14.06 -12.69
N GLU A 152 7.50 15.02 -13.54
CA GLU A 152 7.73 16.39 -13.08
C GLU A 152 6.40 17.13 -12.86
N GLU A 153 6.24 17.69 -11.66
CA GLU A 153 5.04 18.42 -11.24
C GLU A 153 5.41 19.73 -10.55
N TYR A 154 4.58 20.76 -10.71
CA TYR A 154 4.71 22.00 -9.95
C TYR A 154 4.28 21.82 -8.49
N ASP A 155 5.12 22.26 -7.55
CA ASP A 155 4.74 22.38 -6.16
C ASP A 155 3.74 23.54 -6.00
N MET A 156 2.45 23.20 -5.93
CA MET A 156 1.35 24.16 -5.73
C MET A 156 1.41 24.91 -4.39
N THR A 157 2.32 24.54 -3.48
CA THR A 157 2.58 25.26 -2.22
C THR A 157 3.80 26.18 -2.29
N SER A 158 4.50 26.24 -3.43
CA SER A 158 5.71 27.03 -3.62
C SER A 158 5.45 28.35 -4.35
N ASP A 159 5.59 29.47 -3.62
CA ASP A 159 5.57 30.84 -4.16
C ASP A 159 6.62 31.10 -5.27
N LYS A 160 7.55 30.16 -5.47
CA LYS A 160 8.64 30.25 -6.46
C LYS A 160 8.41 29.41 -7.71
N GLY A 161 7.27 28.71 -7.82
CA GLY A 161 6.96 27.85 -8.98
C GLY A 161 7.95 26.70 -9.16
N LEU A 162 8.49 26.18 -8.05
CA LEU A 162 9.43 25.04 -8.09
C LEU A 162 8.74 23.78 -8.61
N THR A 163 9.49 22.95 -9.33
CA THR A 163 9.07 21.59 -9.68
C THR A 163 9.65 20.56 -8.71
N PHE A 164 8.97 19.43 -8.62
CA PHE A 164 9.39 18.24 -7.88
C PHE A 164 9.00 16.99 -8.68
N TRP A 165 9.57 15.84 -8.31
CA TRP A 165 9.44 14.59 -9.08
C TRP A 165 8.75 13.48 -8.26
N PRO A 166 7.43 13.58 -7.95
CA PRO A 166 6.71 12.53 -7.24
C PRO A 166 6.61 11.25 -8.06
N ARG A 167 6.67 10.10 -7.37
CA ARG A 167 6.37 8.80 -7.98
C ARG A 167 4.85 8.60 -8.07
N ARG A 168 4.32 8.60 -9.30
CA ARG A 168 2.92 8.34 -9.62
C ARG A 168 2.72 6.88 -10.04
N TYR A 169 1.49 6.40 -9.95
CA TYR A 169 1.08 5.01 -10.17
C TYR A 169 -0.16 4.99 -11.06
N PHE A 170 -0.20 4.10 -12.05
CA PHE A 170 -1.27 4.02 -13.04
C PHE A 170 -1.65 2.56 -13.29
N SER A 171 -2.95 2.24 -13.25
CA SER A 171 -3.49 0.97 -13.73
C SER A 171 -3.71 1.03 -15.24
N VAL A 172 -3.29 -0.01 -15.94
CA VAL A 172 -3.51 -0.26 -17.36
C VAL A 172 -4.15 -1.63 -17.53
N PRO A 173 -5.43 -1.72 -17.97
CA PRO A 173 -6.04 -2.99 -18.33
C PRO A 173 -5.55 -3.42 -19.72
N VAL A 174 -4.79 -4.52 -19.79
CA VAL A 174 -4.30 -5.15 -21.02
C VAL A 174 -5.06 -6.44 -21.29
N ARG A 175 -5.79 -6.50 -22.40
CA ARG A 175 -6.40 -7.74 -22.91
C ARG A 175 -5.32 -8.58 -23.60
N ILE A 176 -5.29 -9.87 -23.27
CA ILE A 176 -4.52 -10.89 -23.97
C ILE A 176 -5.47 -11.61 -24.94
N ALA A 177 -5.04 -11.79 -26.20
CA ALA A 177 -5.74 -12.58 -27.21
C ALA A 177 -4.73 -13.28 -28.14
N ASP A 178 -5.18 -14.26 -28.94
CA ASP A 178 -4.31 -14.99 -29.87
C ASP A 178 -3.62 -14.08 -30.91
N ALA A 179 -4.23 -12.94 -31.22
CA ALA A 179 -3.70 -11.93 -32.13
C ALA A 179 -2.66 -10.98 -31.47
N GLY A 180 -2.47 -11.05 -30.15
CA GLY A 180 -1.53 -10.21 -29.40
C GLY A 180 -2.14 -9.51 -28.18
N LEU A 181 -1.49 -8.42 -27.77
CA LEU A 181 -1.86 -7.60 -26.62
C LEU A 181 -2.61 -6.34 -27.08
N ALA A 182 -3.60 -5.89 -26.32
CA ALA A 182 -4.31 -4.64 -26.57
C ALA A 182 -4.71 -3.96 -25.27
N VAL A 183 -4.55 -2.64 -25.18
CA VAL A 183 -5.07 -1.88 -24.03
C VAL A 183 -6.59 -1.75 -24.13
N VAL A 184 -7.28 -1.72 -22.99
CA VAL A 184 -8.75 -1.62 -22.91
C VAL A 184 -9.21 -0.22 -22.48
N ALA A 185 -8.32 0.56 -21.87
CA ALA A 185 -8.58 1.94 -21.44
C ALA A 185 -7.26 2.75 -21.35
N LEU A 186 -7.38 4.07 -21.23
CA LEU A 186 -6.26 4.96 -20.89
C LEU A 186 -5.75 4.68 -19.45
N PRO A 187 -4.48 5.03 -19.12
CA PRO A 187 -3.92 4.78 -17.81
C PRO A 187 -4.68 5.51 -16.69
N THR A 188 -5.11 4.79 -15.67
CA THR A 188 -5.93 5.32 -14.58
C THR A 188 -5.07 5.56 -13.32
N PRO A 189 -4.96 6.80 -12.80
CA PRO A 189 -4.16 7.09 -11.61
C PRO A 189 -4.61 6.29 -10.37
N LEU A 190 -3.63 5.74 -9.66
CA LEU A 190 -3.82 5.03 -8.38
C LEU A 190 -3.09 5.75 -7.23
N ALA A 191 -3.53 5.45 -6.01
CA ALA A 191 -2.77 5.79 -4.80
C ALA A 191 -1.46 4.98 -4.75
N ALA A 192 -0.41 5.59 -4.19
CA ALA A 192 0.86 4.90 -3.96
C ALA A 192 0.68 3.74 -2.94
N PRO A 193 1.46 2.65 -3.06
CA PRO A 193 1.56 1.63 -2.02
C PRO A 193 1.91 2.26 -0.66
N VAL A 194 1.18 1.86 0.38
CA VAL A 194 1.39 2.37 1.74
C VAL A 194 2.68 1.77 2.30
N ARG A 195 3.67 2.63 2.61
CA ARG A 195 4.84 2.21 3.39
C ARG A 195 4.39 1.84 4.80
N ASP A 196 4.65 0.60 5.23
CA ASP A 196 4.48 0.24 6.63
C ASP A 196 5.43 1.07 7.52
N ALA A 197 4.90 1.63 8.60
CA ALA A 197 5.63 2.41 9.59
C ALA A 197 6.16 1.55 10.76
N THR A 198 5.76 0.27 10.81
CA THR A 198 6.22 -0.70 11.81
C THR A 198 7.72 -0.94 11.69
N ASN A 199 8.43 -0.89 12.83
CA ASN A 199 9.85 -1.23 12.87
C ASN A 199 10.01 -2.75 12.81
N VAL A 200 10.41 -3.28 11.65
CA VAL A 200 10.81 -4.67 11.48
C VAL A 200 11.98 -5.00 12.44
N GLN A 201 11.76 -5.93 13.36
CA GLN A 201 12.74 -6.29 14.39
C GLN A 201 13.43 -7.60 14.03
N LEU A 202 14.70 -7.54 13.62
CA LEU A 202 15.45 -8.72 13.19
C LEU A 202 15.92 -9.59 14.37
N SER A 203 16.05 -10.90 14.12
CA SER A 203 16.40 -11.92 15.13
C SER A 203 17.85 -11.88 15.64
N TYR A 204 18.71 -11.08 15.01
CA TYR A 204 20.15 -11.03 15.28
C TYR A 204 20.48 -10.20 16.54
N THR A 205 20.18 -10.78 17.71
CA THR A 205 20.31 -10.07 19.00
C THR A 205 21.75 -9.91 19.48
N LYS A 206 22.65 -10.87 19.20
CA LYS A 206 24.03 -10.92 19.73
C LYS A 206 25.00 -10.14 18.83
N THR A 207 26.05 -9.55 19.39
CA THR A 207 27.09 -8.85 18.62
C THR A 207 28.34 -9.72 18.52
N VAL A 208 28.80 -9.99 17.30
CA VAL A 208 29.99 -10.83 17.03
C VAL A 208 31.25 -9.97 17.13
N SER A 209 31.97 -10.16 18.23
CA SER A 209 33.13 -9.37 18.62
C SER A 209 34.30 -9.48 17.61
N PRO A 210 35.18 -8.45 17.51
CA PRO A 210 36.31 -8.39 16.55
C PRO A 210 37.15 -9.68 16.43
N ASN A 211 37.39 -10.36 17.55
CA ASN A 211 38.33 -11.48 17.61
C ASN A 211 37.67 -12.86 17.42
N ARG A 212 36.38 -12.94 17.03
CA ARG A 212 35.67 -14.22 16.85
C ARG A 212 35.91 -14.81 15.46
N SER A 213 36.17 -16.10 15.41
CA SER A 213 36.32 -16.92 14.19
C SER A 213 35.19 -16.73 13.17
N ALA A 214 33.94 -16.62 13.64
CA ALA A 214 32.77 -16.36 12.81
C ALA A 214 32.85 -15.00 12.09
N ARG A 215 33.38 -13.95 12.75
CA ARG A 215 33.64 -12.65 12.12
C ARG A 215 34.74 -12.75 11.07
N THR A 216 35.85 -13.42 11.38
CA THR A 216 36.94 -13.62 10.41
C THR A 216 36.46 -14.35 9.15
N THR A 217 35.54 -15.32 9.31
CA THR A 217 34.88 -16.02 8.19
C THR A 217 34.03 -15.06 7.35
N VAL A 218 33.19 -14.24 7.98
CA VAL A 218 32.34 -13.24 7.30
C VAL A 218 33.17 -12.16 6.58
N GLU A 219 34.23 -11.66 7.21
CA GLU A 219 35.12 -10.64 6.64
C GLU A 219 35.86 -11.18 5.42
N ALA A 220 36.43 -12.39 5.50
CA ALA A 220 37.08 -13.04 4.37
C ALA A 220 36.08 -13.44 3.26
N PHE A 221 34.88 -13.89 3.63
CA PHE A 221 33.79 -14.18 2.69
C PHE A 221 33.39 -12.93 1.90
N LEU A 222 33.05 -11.82 2.57
CA LEU A 222 32.62 -10.60 1.92
C LEU A 222 33.75 -9.96 1.08
N ALA A 223 35.01 -10.02 1.54
CA ALA A 223 36.16 -9.56 0.77
C ALA A 223 36.33 -10.34 -0.55
N ALA A 224 36.17 -11.66 -0.53
CA ALA A 224 36.24 -12.49 -1.74
C ALA A 224 34.99 -12.34 -2.63
N TYR A 225 33.79 -12.23 -2.03
CA TYR A 225 32.50 -12.14 -2.72
C TYR A 225 32.27 -10.79 -3.41
N LEU A 226 32.77 -9.68 -2.85
CA LEU A 226 32.46 -8.31 -3.31
C LEU A 226 33.65 -7.50 -3.83
N ALA A 227 34.86 -7.78 -3.34
CA ALA A 227 36.08 -7.07 -3.72
C ALA A 227 37.09 -7.96 -4.48
N GLY A 228 36.73 -9.22 -4.78
CA GLY A 228 37.61 -10.19 -5.43
C GLY A 228 38.90 -10.49 -4.65
N SER A 229 38.91 -10.21 -3.34
CA SER A 229 40.11 -10.28 -2.50
C SER A 229 40.17 -11.63 -1.79
N GLY A 230 41.12 -12.47 -2.21
CA GLY A 230 41.26 -13.84 -1.71
C GLY A 230 40.50 -14.88 -2.54
N ASP A 231 40.27 -16.04 -1.95
CA ASP A 231 39.73 -17.23 -2.62
C ASP A 231 38.46 -17.68 -1.90
N ILE A 232 37.30 -17.41 -2.52
CA ILE A 232 35.98 -17.67 -1.94
C ILE A 232 35.76 -19.16 -1.62
N THR A 233 36.44 -20.07 -2.32
CA THR A 233 36.28 -21.52 -2.11
C THR A 233 36.81 -22.01 -0.76
N ARG A 234 37.59 -21.18 -0.06
CA ARG A 234 38.15 -21.47 1.27
C ARG A 234 37.22 -21.10 2.43
N VAL A 235 36.21 -20.29 2.15
CA VAL A 235 35.33 -19.67 3.15
C VAL A 235 33.86 -20.01 2.94
N ILE A 236 33.51 -20.77 1.89
CA ILE A 236 32.17 -21.33 1.68
C ILE A 236 32.13 -22.84 1.99
N SER A 237 30.96 -23.33 2.37
CA SER A 237 30.75 -24.76 2.64
C SER A 237 30.84 -25.60 1.35
N PRO A 238 31.41 -26.81 1.37
CA PRO A 238 31.44 -27.71 0.21
C PRO A 238 30.06 -27.96 -0.39
N GLY A 239 29.93 -27.83 -1.71
CA GLY A 239 28.65 -27.96 -2.41
C GLY A 239 27.74 -26.74 -2.33
N SER A 240 28.16 -25.65 -1.67
CA SER A 240 27.47 -24.36 -1.78
C SER A 240 27.50 -23.84 -3.23
N THR A 241 26.40 -23.23 -3.67
CA THR A 241 26.26 -22.62 -5.00
C THR A 241 26.71 -21.16 -5.05
N ILE A 242 27.24 -20.61 -3.94
CA ILE A 242 27.71 -19.22 -3.92
C ILE A 242 28.89 -19.05 -4.88
N SER A 243 28.80 -18.06 -5.75
CA SER A 243 29.89 -17.57 -6.61
C SER A 243 30.15 -16.10 -6.30
N ALA A 244 31.41 -15.65 -6.40
CA ALA A 244 31.74 -14.23 -6.22
C ALA A 244 31.08 -13.35 -7.29
N VAL A 245 30.81 -12.08 -6.98
CA VAL A 245 30.28 -11.11 -7.94
C VAL A 245 31.39 -10.73 -8.92
N LEU A 246 31.17 -10.98 -10.22
CA LEU A 246 32.17 -10.79 -11.27
C LEU A 246 31.63 -9.88 -12.40
N PRO A 247 32.39 -8.86 -12.84
CA PRO A 247 33.62 -8.34 -12.22
C PRO A 247 33.35 -7.80 -10.81
N ALA A 248 34.38 -7.77 -9.96
CA ALA A 248 34.25 -7.29 -8.59
C ALA A 248 33.78 -5.82 -8.57
N PRO A 249 32.60 -5.50 -7.98
CA PRO A 249 32.04 -4.15 -8.03
C PRO A 249 32.78 -3.13 -7.13
N TYR A 250 33.55 -3.59 -6.15
CA TYR A 250 34.24 -2.74 -5.17
C TYR A 250 35.74 -3.04 -5.12
N GLN A 251 36.53 -2.03 -4.72
CA GLN A 251 37.97 -2.12 -4.50
C GLN A 251 38.32 -2.12 -3.01
N GLU A 252 37.52 -1.44 -2.18
CA GLU A 252 37.66 -1.46 -0.71
C GLU A 252 36.41 -2.07 -0.07
N LEU A 253 36.60 -2.81 1.02
CA LEU A 253 35.51 -3.31 1.87
C LEU A 253 35.93 -3.26 3.34
N LYS A 254 35.01 -2.86 4.22
CA LYS A 254 35.18 -2.82 5.66
C LYS A 254 33.90 -3.25 6.37
N VAL A 255 33.91 -4.39 7.07
CA VAL A 255 32.79 -4.83 7.89
C VAL A 255 32.74 -4.01 9.20
N THR A 256 31.63 -3.30 9.42
CA THR A 256 31.47 -2.34 10.52
C THR A 256 30.72 -2.93 11.72
N ASP A 257 29.65 -3.69 11.50
CA ASP A 257 28.96 -4.48 12.53
C ASP A 257 28.71 -5.91 12.02
N ILE A 258 28.66 -6.86 12.96
CA ILE A 258 28.13 -8.20 12.70
C ILE A 258 27.28 -8.58 13.91
N ARG A 259 26.02 -8.91 13.64
CA ARG A 259 25.10 -9.46 14.63
C ARG A 259 24.81 -10.93 14.33
N SER A 260 24.36 -11.68 15.33
CA SER A 260 24.00 -13.09 15.18
C SER A 260 22.75 -13.47 15.98
N ASP A 261 22.05 -14.52 15.54
CA ASP A 261 20.85 -15.05 16.23
C ASP A 261 21.22 -15.63 17.61
N ARG A 262 22.35 -16.35 17.67
CA ARG A 262 22.93 -16.97 18.88
C ARG A 262 24.40 -16.58 19.06
N GLU A 263 24.97 -16.95 20.20
CA GLU A 263 26.41 -16.77 20.44
C GLU A 263 27.22 -17.72 19.54
N ALA A 264 28.09 -17.19 18.69
CA ALA A 264 28.93 -17.99 17.79
C ALA A 264 30.17 -18.51 18.53
N SER A 265 30.31 -19.83 18.67
CA SER A 265 31.49 -20.47 19.27
C SER A 265 32.77 -20.23 18.46
N ASP A 266 33.93 -20.14 19.13
CA ASP A 266 35.25 -20.16 18.47
C ASP A 266 35.81 -21.57 18.27
N THR A 267 35.18 -22.57 18.87
CA THR A 267 35.44 -24.00 18.61
C THR A 267 34.10 -24.68 18.37
N PRO A 268 33.43 -24.41 17.22
CA PRO A 268 32.13 -25.00 16.92
C PRO A 268 32.26 -26.49 16.57
N ALA A 269 31.23 -27.27 16.89
CA ALA A 269 31.11 -28.66 16.50
C ALA A 269 30.75 -28.78 15.00
N GLY A 270 31.14 -29.89 14.36
CA GLY A 270 30.76 -30.15 12.97
C GLY A 270 29.24 -30.23 12.82
N GLY A 271 28.65 -29.35 12.01
CA GLY A 271 27.20 -29.21 11.85
C GLY A 271 26.55 -28.16 12.76
N ASP A 272 27.29 -27.44 13.61
CA ASP A 272 26.75 -26.23 14.27
C ASP A 272 26.37 -25.19 13.20
N VAL A 273 25.31 -24.43 13.45
CA VAL A 273 24.81 -23.36 12.56
C VAL A 273 24.64 -22.07 13.35
N VAL A 274 25.02 -20.94 12.74
CA VAL A 274 24.70 -19.58 13.22
C VAL A 274 24.23 -18.73 12.04
N HIS A 275 23.18 -17.94 12.24
CA HIS A 275 22.74 -16.95 11.27
C HIS A 275 23.32 -15.60 11.67
N VAL A 276 23.93 -14.89 10.73
CA VAL A 276 24.58 -13.61 10.96
C VAL A 276 24.01 -12.53 10.05
N PHE A 277 23.99 -11.30 10.55
CA PHE A 277 23.65 -10.10 9.80
C PHE A 277 24.83 -9.13 9.88
N ALA A 278 25.56 -9.02 8.77
CA ALA A 278 26.74 -8.19 8.65
C ALA A 278 26.38 -6.83 8.01
N THR A 279 26.99 -5.76 8.51
CA THR A 279 26.97 -4.43 7.91
C THR A 279 28.38 -4.11 7.42
N ALA A 280 28.53 -3.66 6.18
CA ALA A 280 29.83 -3.31 5.62
C ALA A 280 29.77 -2.00 4.81
N ASP A 281 30.81 -1.19 4.93
CA ASP A 281 31.07 -0.08 4.03
C ASP A 281 31.93 -0.58 2.86
N VAL A 282 31.61 -0.15 1.64
CA VAL A 282 32.33 -0.53 0.42
C VAL A 282 32.63 0.68 -0.46
N THR A 283 33.79 0.68 -1.12
CA THR A 283 34.22 1.74 -2.06
C THR A 283 34.44 1.16 -3.46
N SER A 284 33.83 1.75 -4.48
CA SER A 284 34.08 1.40 -5.89
C SER A 284 35.44 1.90 -6.38
N ALA A 285 35.90 1.40 -7.52
CA ALA A 285 37.11 1.92 -8.19
C ALA A 285 36.99 3.39 -8.66
N SER A 286 35.78 3.97 -8.66
CA SER A 286 35.54 5.40 -8.91
C SER A 286 35.43 6.23 -7.62
N GLY A 287 35.73 5.65 -6.45
CA GLY A 287 35.67 6.32 -5.15
C GLY A 287 34.26 6.49 -4.57
N GLN A 288 33.23 5.93 -5.21
CA GLN A 288 31.86 5.98 -4.72
C GLN A 288 31.72 5.05 -3.50
N ARG A 289 31.10 5.53 -2.43
CA ARG A 289 30.93 4.79 -1.17
C ARG A 289 29.46 4.54 -0.86
N LEU A 290 29.17 3.34 -0.36
CA LEU A 290 27.87 2.98 0.19
C LEU A 290 28.04 1.99 1.34
N THR A 291 27.05 1.95 2.23
CA THR A 291 26.91 0.90 3.25
C THR A 291 25.95 -0.16 2.71
N THR A 292 26.29 -1.43 2.92
CA THR A 292 25.52 -2.60 2.48
C THR A 292 25.37 -3.60 3.63
N THR A 293 24.36 -4.46 3.56
CA THR A 293 24.05 -5.46 4.59
C THR A 293 23.83 -6.84 3.99
N TYR A 294 24.25 -7.87 4.73
CA TYR A 294 24.16 -9.27 4.32
C TYR A 294 23.63 -10.13 5.45
N ALA A 295 22.50 -10.80 5.21
CA ALA A 295 22.12 -11.99 5.97
C ALA A 295 22.89 -13.19 5.39
N LEU A 296 23.58 -13.94 6.25
CA LEU A 296 24.38 -15.11 5.87
C LEU A 296 24.10 -16.24 6.88
N THR A 297 24.05 -17.48 6.41
CA THR A 297 24.09 -18.65 7.29
C THR A 297 25.49 -19.26 7.25
N LEU A 298 26.12 -19.39 8.42
CA LEU A 298 27.40 -20.08 8.59
C LEU A 298 27.13 -21.48 9.16
N THR A 299 27.75 -22.50 8.57
CA THR A 299 27.78 -23.87 9.11
C THR A 299 29.20 -24.23 9.47
N ALA A 300 29.38 -24.92 10.59
CA ALA A 300 30.69 -25.31 11.07
C ALA A 300 31.15 -26.67 10.53
N ARG A 301 32.44 -26.77 10.17
CA ARG A 301 33.09 -27.99 9.69
C ARG A 301 34.55 -28.01 10.12
N ASP A 302 35.03 -29.17 10.57
CA ASP A 302 36.39 -29.39 11.09
C ASP A 302 36.87 -28.33 12.11
N GLY A 303 35.97 -27.80 12.94
CA GLY A 303 36.28 -26.79 13.98
C GLY A 303 36.37 -25.34 13.50
N ARG A 304 36.00 -25.01 12.26
CA ARG A 304 35.87 -23.64 11.73
C ARG A 304 34.46 -23.38 11.21
N TRP A 305 34.11 -22.11 11.03
CA TRP A 305 32.92 -21.68 10.30
C TRP A 305 33.18 -21.61 8.79
N GLU A 306 32.18 -21.97 7.98
CA GLU A 306 32.15 -21.77 6.53
C GLU A 306 30.78 -21.18 6.15
N THR A 307 30.73 -20.23 5.22
CA THR A 307 29.49 -19.62 4.73
C THR A 307 28.73 -20.59 3.81
N THR A 308 27.51 -20.95 4.20
CA THR A 308 26.69 -21.91 3.45
C THR A 308 25.78 -21.21 2.45
N THR A 309 25.14 -20.11 2.86
CA THR A 309 24.21 -19.31 2.06
C THR A 309 24.47 -17.81 2.19
N VAL A 310 24.10 -17.07 1.14
CA VAL A 310 23.70 -15.67 1.24
C VAL A 310 22.18 -15.67 1.25
N ASP A 311 21.59 -15.20 2.35
CA ASP A 311 20.15 -15.33 2.58
C ASP A 311 19.40 -14.16 1.92
N LEU A 312 18.38 -14.48 1.10
CA LEU A 312 17.65 -13.49 0.29
C LEU A 312 16.80 -12.51 1.12
N ALA A 313 16.56 -12.83 2.39
CA ALA A 313 15.92 -11.95 3.36
C ALA A 313 16.54 -12.20 4.75
N PRO A 314 16.68 -11.15 5.59
CA PRO A 314 17.10 -11.32 6.98
C PRO A 314 16.01 -11.98 7.82
N GLN A 315 16.41 -12.70 8.87
CA GLN A 315 15.46 -13.33 9.80
C GLN A 315 14.76 -12.27 10.68
N GLU A 316 13.44 -12.25 10.65
CA GLU A 316 12.61 -11.40 11.52
C GLU A 316 12.23 -12.11 12.82
N SER A 317 12.08 -11.33 13.90
CA SER A 317 11.69 -11.82 15.22
C SER A 317 10.19 -12.13 15.24
N SER A 318 9.84 -13.40 15.43
CA SER A 318 8.44 -13.85 15.50
C SER A 318 7.71 -13.27 16.71
N THR A 319 7.04 -12.12 16.51
CA THR A 319 6.24 -11.46 17.56
C THR A 319 4.89 -12.17 17.73
N GLY A 320 4.92 -13.34 18.38
CA GLY A 320 3.73 -13.98 18.95
C GLY A 320 2.65 -14.46 17.97
N ALA A 321 2.91 -14.51 16.66
CA ALA A 321 1.96 -15.05 15.70
C ALA A 321 1.90 -16.60 15.81
N THR A 322 0.87 -17.12 16.47
CA THR A 322 0.64 -18.56 16.69
C THR A 322 0.23 -19.26 15.39
N SER A 323 1.19 -19.52 14.51
CA SER A 323 1.02 -20.29 13.26
C SER A 323 0.94 -21.79 13.55
N THR A 324 -0.12 -22.25 14.23
CA THR A 324 -0.39 -23.68 14.47
C THR A 324 -1.01 -24.35 13.23
N THR A 325 -0.31 -24.32 12.10
CA THR A 325 -0.59 -25.17 10.94
C THR A 325 0.12 -26.51 11.09
N LYS A 326 -0.33 -27.32 12.06
CA LYS A 326 0.12 -28.71 12.24
C LYS A 326 -0.48 -29.58 11.12
N SER A 327 0.15 -29.53 9.95
CA SER A 327 -0.17 -30.33 8.77
C SER A 327 -0.20 -31.82 9.11
N THR A 328 -1.40 -32.33 9.37
CA THR A 328 -1.64 -33.75 9.66
C THR A 328 -2.13 -34.38 8.36
N PRO A 329 -1.35 -35.27 7.71
CA PRO A 329 -1.75 -35.84 6.43
C PRO A 329 -2.95 -36.76 6.62
N THR A 330 -4.05 -36.45 5.92
CA THR A 330 -5.22 -37.33 5.85
C THR A 330 -4.85 -38.61 5.10
N PRO A 331 -5.08 -39.81 5.66
CA PRO A 331 -4.77 -41.06 4.98
C PRO A 331 -5.72 -41.29 3.80
N THR A 332 -5.17 -41.61 2.64
CA THR A 332 -5.93 -41.94 1.42
C THR A 332 -6.68 -43.26 1.59
N PRO A 333 -7.99 -43.35 1.28
CA PRO A 333 -8.69 -44.62 1.23
C PRO A 333 -8.22 -45.45 0.03
N SER A 334 -7.86 -46.72 0.26
CA SER A 334 -7.48 -47.65 -0.81
C SER A 334 -8.70 -48.10 -1.63
N ARG A 335 -8.44 -48.57 -2.86
CA ARG A 335 -9.39 -49.22 -3.75
C ARG A 335 -8.99 -50.68 -3.99
#